data_AF-A0A4R1RRU1-F1
#
_entry.id   AF-A0A4R1RRU1-F1
#
_cell.length_a   1.000
_cell.length_b   1.000
_cell.length_c   1.000
_cell.angle_alpha   90.00
_cell.angle_beta   90.00
_cell.angle_gamma   90.00
#
_symmetry.space_group_name_H-M   'P 1'
#
loop_
_entity.id
_entity.type
_entity.pdbx_description
1 polymer ?
#
loop_
_entity_poly.entity_id
_entity_poly.type
_entity_poly.pdbx_seq_one_letter_code
_entity_poly.pdbx_strand_id
1 'polypeptide(L)'
;MVRYSFLELSVALSFFLPQFLAKNLNVLITKGAMTFIYSLLTALGLSFGLKTYKSIKNYIQFGLLHKDLKKIANALLDSMYDLKMISTDRSKIILTTEILPKGEVICAIKGGSEMESALFINSLQEIIEPIKNPRYLIVKTNWLRRNFEIQNYYSVPELFGEKKKHCEVFLKHWKNHVGTSKVFYTRHLKGRKILLKARMFHLSNSFKETTKKAVIWN
;
A
#
# COMPACT_ATOMS: atom_id res chain seq x y z
N MET A 1 8.33 -3.94 9.97
CA MET A 1 8.46 -2.68 10.76
C MET A 1 7.27 -2.40 11.71
N VAL A 2 6.01 -2.48 11.25
CA VAL A 2 4.84 -2.01 12.04
C VAL A 2 4.56 -2.82 13.33
N ARG A 3 4.77 -4.14 13.33
CA ARG A 3 4.59 -4.98 14.54
C ARG A 3 5.51 -4.57 15.69
N TYR A 4 6.75 -4.20 15.40
CA TYR A 4 7.72 -3.75 16.41
C TYR A 4 7.35 -2.38 16.99
N SER A 5 6.83 -1.46 16.17
CA SER A 5 6.36 -0.15 16.66
C SER A 5 5.15 -0.27 17.60
N PHE A 6 4.27 -1.25 17.40
CA PHE A 6 3.17 -1.52 18.32
C PHE A 6 3.65 -2.20 19.62
N LEU A 7 4.65 -3.09 19.54
CA LEU A 7 5.29 -3.69 20.71
C LEU A 7 6.03 -2.65 21.57
N GLU A 8 6.78 -1.74 20.94
CA GLU A 8 7.43 -0.63 21.65
C GLU A 8 6.41 0.28 22.35
N LEU A 9 5.30 0.58 21.66
CA LEU A 9 4.19 1.34 22.25
C LEU A 9 3.57 0.59 23.43
N SER A 10 3.34 -0.71 23.34
CA SER A 10 2.76 -1.49 24.43
C SER A 10 3.68 -1.58 25.64
N VAL A 11 5.00 -1.78 25.42
CA VAL A 11 5.99 -1.79 26.50
C VAL A 11 6.08 -0.42 27.17
N ALA A 12 6.16 0.65 26.38
CA ALA A 12 6.23 2.01 26.92
C ALA A 12 4.95 2.41 27.68
N LEU A 13 3.77 1.99 27.21
CA LEU A 13 2.51 2.22 27.92
C LEU A 13 2.45 1.43 29.24
N SER A 14 2.96 0.20 29.24
CA SER A 14 3.04 -0.66 30.43
C SER A 14 3.91 -0.06 31.53
N PHE A 15 5.00 0.63 31.19
CA PHE A 15 5.81 1.35 32.17
C PHE A 15 5.21 2.71 32.58
N PHE A 16 4.57 3.41 31.64
CA PHE A 16 4.04 4.75 31.87
C PHE A 16 2.82 4.76 32.80
N LEU A 17 1.86 3.87 32.60
CA LEU A 17 0.60 3.88 33.36
C LEU A 17 0.82 3.69 34.88
N PRO A 18 1.59 2.69 35.35
CA PRO A 18 1.86 2.52 36.78
C PRO A 18 2.62 3.71 37.38
N GLN A 19 3.61 4.24 36.65
CA GLN A 19 4.41 5.36 37.12
C GLN A 19 3.59 6.66 37.21
N PHE A 20 2.70 6.90 36.26
CA PHE A 20 1.79 8.05 36.27
C PHE A 20 0.77 7.95 37.41
N LEU A 21 0.18 6.76 37.60
CA LEU A 21 -0.76 6.49 38.70
C LEU A 21 -0.09 6.73 40.06
N ALA A 22 1.09 6.15 40.29
CA ALA A 22 1.82 6.28 41.54
C ALA A 22 2.15 7.74 41.90
N LYS A 23 2.57 8.56 40.91
CA LYS A 23 2.93 9.96 41.14
C LYS A 23 1.74 10.92 41.29
N ASN A 24 0.59 10.59 40.69
CA ASN A 24 -0.56 11.50 40.61
C ASN A 24 -1.77 11.05 41.44
N LEU A 25 -1.65 10.00 42.26
CA LEU A 25 -2.70 9.56 43.21
C LEU A 25 -3.19 10.69 44.12
N ASN A 26 -2.29 11.59 44.55
CA ASN A 26 -2.67 12.75 45.36
C ASN A 26 -3.63 13.70 44.64
N VAL A 27 -3.55 13.82 43.31
CA VAL A 27 -4.46 14.65 42.51
C VAL A 27 -5.87 14.07 42.51
N LEU A 28 -5.98 12.73 42.47
CA LEU A 28 -7.27 12.04 42.55
C LEU A 28 -7.97 12.31 43.89
N ILE A 29 -7.20 12.24 44.99
CA ILE A 29 -7.72 12.41 46.36
C ILE A 29 -8.08 13.87 46.65
N THR A 30 -7.31 14.83 46.14
CA THR A 30 -7.46 16.26 46.51
C THR A 30 -8.33 17.07 45.55
N LYS A 31 -8.28 16.79 44.24
CA LYS A 31 -8.93 17.59 43.18
C LYS A 31 -10.03 16.82 42.44
N GLY A 32 -10.26 15.56 42.82
CA GLY A 32 -11.33 14.72 42.30
C GLY A 32 -11.04 14.10 40.93
N ALA A 33 -11.87 13.12 40.56
CA ALA A 33 -11.65 12.25 39.41
C ALA A 33 -11.55 12.97 38.05
N MET A 34 -12.30 14.06 37.84
CA MET A 34 -12.30 14.75 36.54
C MET A 34 -10.95 15.38 36.22
N THR A 35 -10.32 16.07 37.18
CA THR A 35 -8.99 16.66 36.97
C THR A 35 -7.91 15.60 36.74
N PHE A 36 -8.04 14.44 37.41
CA PHE A 36 -7.17 13.29 37.20
C PHE A 36 -7.30 12.69 35.80
N ILE A 37 -8.53 12.58 35.26
CA ILE A 37 -8.76 12.11 33.89
C ILE A 37 -8.16 13.08 32.87
N TYR A 38 -8.35 14.39 33.05
CA TYR A 38 -7.78 15.39 32.14
C TYR A 38 -6.24 15.40 32.16
N SER A 39 -5.61 15.25 33.33
CA SER A 39 -4.15 15.18 33.44
C SER A 39 -3.58 13.91 32.81
N LEU A 40 -4.28 12.78 32.94
CA LEU A 40 -3.92 11.53 32.28
C LEU A 40 -4.00 11.65 30.75
N LEU A 41 -5.08 12.21 30.22
CA LEU A 41 -5.26 12.39 28.78
C LEU A 41 -4.22 13.34 28.18
N THR A 42 -3.91 14.45 28.86
CA THR A 42 -2.86 15.38 28.42
C THR A 42 -1.47 14.75 28.48
N ALA A 43 -1.15 14.03 29.54
CA ALA A 43 0.13 13.34 29.66
C ALA A 43 0.30 12.24 28.59
N LEU A 44 -0.75 11.46 28.31
CA LEU A 44 -0.77 10.48 27.22
C LEU A 44 -0.63 11.16 25.84
N GLY A 45 -1.34 12.27 25.61
CA GLY A 45 -1.26 13.03 24.36
C GLY A 45 0.14 13.57 24.08
N LEU A 46 0.81 14.15 25.08
CA LEU A 46 2.16 14.69 24.94
C LEU A 46 3.23 13.61 24.79
N SER A 47 3.14 12.52 25.56
CA SER A 47 4.16 11.47 25.57
C SER A 47 4.05 10.50 24.38
N PHE A 48 2.81 10.15 23.99
CA PHE A 48 2.57 9.12 22.97
C PHE A 48 1.90 9.65 21.71
N GLY A 49 1.26 10.82 21.71
CA GLY A 49 0.41 11.28 20.60
C GLY A 49 1.10 11.32 19.24
N LEU A 50 2.33 11.86 19.17
CA LEU A 50 3.09 11.89 17.90
C LEU A 50 3.51 10.49 17.44
N LYS A 51 3.90 9.62 18.37
CA LYS A 51 4.32 8.24 18.08
C LYS A 51 3.14 7.37 17.65
N THR A 52 2.01 7.45 18.34
CA THR A 52 0.79 6.71 18.00
C THR A 52 0.23 7.18 16.67
N TYR A 53 0.17 8.49 16.42
CA TYR A 53 -0.24 9.03 15.12
C TYR A 53 0.65 8.52 13.99
N LYS A 54 1.98 8.58 14.15
CA LYS A 54 2.93 8.06 13.16
C LYS A 54 2.78 6.56 12.93
N SER A 55 2.60 5.78 14.00
CA SER A 55 2.39 4.33 13.92
C SER A 55 1.06 3.96 13.24
N ILE A 56 -0.03 4.67 13.56
CA ILE A 56 -1.34 4.49 12.92
C ILE A 56 -1.26 4.87 11.44
N LYS A 57 -0.64 6.02 11.11
CA LYS A 57 -0.43 6.44 9.71
C LYS A 57 0.34 5.37 8.93
N ASN A 58 1.45 4.88 9.48
CA ASN A 58 2.24 3.82 8.86
C ASN A 58 1.45 2.49 8.77
N TYR A 59 0.65 2.13 9.77
CA TYR A 59 -0.17 0.91 9.70
C TYR A 59 -1.23 1.00 8.60
N ILE A 60 -1.92 2.13 8.47
CA ILE A 60 -2.92 2.34 7.42
C ILE A 60 -2.25 2.33 6.03
N GLN A 61 -1.07 2.93 5.92
CA GLN A 61 -0.34 3.02 4.66
C GLN A 61 0.29 1.68 4.22
N PHE A 62 0.97 0.98 5.13
CA PHE A 62 1.75 -0.23 4.83
C PHE A 62 0.99 -1.53 5.14
N GLY A 63 0.11 -1.54 6.14
CA GLY A 63 -0.65 -2.72 6.57
C GLY A 63 -1.64 -3.23 5.50
N LEU A 64 -2.07 -2.37 4.58
CA LEU A 64 -2.97 -2.74 3.48
C LEU A 64 -2.23 -3.24 2.22
N LEU A 65 -0.90 -3.10 2.15
CA LEU A 65 -0.12 -3.41 0.96
C LEU A 65 -0.24 -4.87 0.51
N HIS A 66 -0.25 -5.83 1.44
CA HIS A 66 -0.36 -7.25 1.11
C HIS A 66 -1.70 -7.61 0.45
N LYS A 67 -2.82 -7.10 0.99
CA LYS A 67 -4.15 -7.32 0.40
C LYS A 67 -4.26 -6.64 -0.95
N ASP A 68 -3.67 -5.46 -1.08
CA ASP A 68 -3.66 -4.71 -2.33
C ASP A 68 -2.77 -5.42 -3.38
N LEU A 69 -1.62 -6.00 -3.02
CA LEU A 69 -0.73 -6.68 -3.97
C LEU A 69 -1.38 -7.92 -4.60
N LYS A 70 -1.99 -8.80 -3.80
CA LYS A 70 -2.69 -9.98 -4.33
C LYS A 70 -3.81 -9.59 -5.30
N LYS A 71 -4.57 -8.54 -4.97
CA LYS A 71 -5.64 -8.00 -5.83
C LYS A 71 -5.09 -7.41 -7.13
N ILE A 72 -3.98 -6.67 -7.05
CA ILE A 72 -3.30 -6.11 -8.21
C ILE A 72 -2.78 -7.24 -9.12
N ALA A 73 -2.13 -8.24 -8.54
CA ALA A 73 -1.63 -9.42 -9.26
C ALA A 73 -2.76 -10.17 -9.99
N ASN A 74 -3.90 -10.39 -9.34
CA ASN A 74 -5.07 -11.00 -9.99
C ASN A 74 -5.66 -10.11 -11.09
N ALA A 75 -5.75 -8.79 -10.88
CA ALA A 75 -6.21 -7.86 -11.92
C ALA A 75 -5.31 -7.89 -13.15
N LEU A 76 -3.99 -7.92 -12.93
CA LEU A 76 -2.99 -8.05 -13.98
C LEU A 76 -3.15 -9.37 -14.74
N LEU A 77 -3.20 -10.49 -14.01
CA LEU A 77 -3.30 -11.82 -14.61
C LEU A 77 -4.57 -11.95 -15.47
N ASP A 78 -5.73 -11.56 -14.93
CA ASP A 78 -6.99 -11.63 -15.69
C ASP A 78 -6.97 -10.75 -16.94
N SER A 79 -6.33 -9.58 -16.87
CA SER A 79 -6.19 -8.70 -18.03
C SER A 79 -5.28 -9.29 -19.10
N MET A 80 -4.21 -9.98 -18.70
CA MET A 80 -3.34 -10.69 -19.63
C MET A 80 -4.09 -11.84 -20.33
N TYR A 81 -4.97 -12.55 -19.62
CA TYR A 81 -5.84 -13.57 -20.22
C TYR A 81 -6.87 -12.99 -21.19
N ASP A 82 -7.59 -11.92 -20.81
CA ASP A 82 -8.61 -11.28 -21.67
C ASP A 82 -7.98 -10.71 -22.95
N LEU A 83 -6.74 -10.21 -22.85
CA LEU A 83 -5.96 -9.71 -23.99
C LEU A 83 -5.19 -10.80 -24.75
N LYS A 84 -5.37 -12.09 -24.40
CA LYS A 84 -4.69 -13.24 -25.02
C LYS A 84 -3.15 -13.13 -25.02
N MET A 85 -2.59 -12.50 -23.99
CA MET A 85 -1.15 -12.37 -23.77
C MET A 85 -0.56 -13.59 -23.05
N ILE A 86 -1.42 -14.44 -22.48
CA ILE A 86 -1.09 -15.74 -21.90
C ILE A 86 -1.88 -16.79 -22.68
N SER A 87 -1.19 -17.85 -23.10
CA SER A 87 -1.75 -19.02 -23.77
C SER A 87 -1.86 -20.22 -22.83
N THR A 88 -1.06 -20.25 -21.75
CA THR A 88 -1.13 -21.31 -20.75
C THR A 88 -2.51 -21.36 -20.10
N ASP A 89 -3.07 -22.57 -19.99
CA ASP A 89 -4.39 -22.79 -19.38
C ASP A 89 -4.48 -22.23 -17.96
N ARG A 90 -5.61 -21.58 -17.63
CA ARG A 90 -5.80 -20.90 -16.35
C ARG A 90 -5.70 -21.84 -15.14
N SER A 91 -6.07 -23.11 -15.29
CA SER A 91 -5.97 -24.09 -14.20
C SER A 91 -4.54 -24.42 -13.81
N LYS A 92 -3.58 -24.25 -14.74
CA LYS A 92 -2.15 -24.51 -14.50
C LYS A 92 -1.44 -23.35 -13.82
N ILE A 93 -1.96 -22.13 -13.94
CA ILE A 93 -1.33 -20.94 -13.35
C ILE A 93 -1.73 -20.80 -11.88
N ILE A 94 -0.73 -20.83 -11.00
CA ILE A 94 -0.89 -20.64 -9.57
C ILE A 94 -0.21 -19.33 -9.17
N LEU A 95 -0.98 -18.43 -8.55
CA LEU A 95 -0.51 -17.16 -8.01
C LEU A 95 -0.40 -17.26 -6.49
N THR A 96 0.81 -17.21 -5.94
CA THR A 96 1.06 -17.25 -4.50
C THR A 96 1.54 -15.89 -3.99
N THR A 97 1.06 -15.51 -2.80
CA THR A 97 1.50 -14.31 -2.11
C THR A 97 1.84 -14.63 -0.67
N GLU A 98 3.08 -14.36 -0.26
CA GLU A 98 3.59 -14.69 1.07
C GLU A 98 4.07 -13.42 1.79
N ILE A 99 3.89 -13.38 3.10
CA ILE A 99 4.34 -12.26 3.94
C ILE A 99 5.48 -12.76 4.80
N LEU A 100 6.65 -12.16 4.63
CA LEU A 100 7.81 -12.47 5.45
C LEU A 100 7.70 -11.82 6.84
N PRO A 101 8.38 -12.36 7.87
CA PRO A 101 8.34 -11.82 9.23
C PRO A 101 8.70 -10.33 9.36
N LYS A 102 9.55 -9.83 8.45
CA LYS A 102 9.97 -8.41 8.43
C LYS A 102 8.91 -7.46 7.84
N GLY A 103 7.86 -8.00 7.22
CA GLY A 103 6.78 -7.26 6.58
C GLY A 103 6.93 -7.13 5.05
N GLU A 104 7.95 -7.76 4.48
CA GLU A 104 8.11 -7.89 3.03
C GLU A 104 7.01 -8.80 2.47
N VAL A 105 6.53 -8.49 1.26
CA VAL A 105 5.51 -9.29 0.58
C VAL A 105 6.10 -9.84 -0.70
N ILE A 106 6.07 -11.17 -0.84
CA ILE A 106 6.51 -11.89 -2.02
C ILE A 106 5.27 -12.24 -2.83
N CYS A 107 5.34 -12.06 -4.15
CA CYS A 107 4.33 -12.51 -5.11
C CYS A 107 5.02 -13.38 -6.15
N ALA A 108 4.56 -14.61 -6.33
CA ALA A 108 5.11 -15.56 -7.30
C ALA A 108 4.02 -16.11 -8.21
N ILE A 109 4.39 -16.36 -9.47
CA ILE A 109 3.57 -17.02 -10.48
C ILE A 109 4.23 -18.35 -10.81
N LYS A 110 3.46 -19.44 -10.84
CA LYS A 110 3.93 -20.80 -11.17
C LYS A 110 3.05 -21.41 -12.26
N GLY A 111 3.63 -22.29 -13.06
CA GLY A 111 2.93 -23.09 -14.07
C GLY A 111 2.77 -22.43 -15.45
N GLY A 112 3.12 -21.15 -15.59
CA GLY A 112 3.25 -20.47 -16.89
C GLY A 112 4.60 -20.72 -17.56
N SER A 113 4.69 -20.45 -18.86
CA SER A 113 5.99 -20.44 -19.56
C SER A 113 6.94 -19.37 -18.97
N GLU A 114 8.24 -19.52 -19.21
CA GLU A 114 9.24 -18.52 -18.77
C GLU A 114 8.92 -17.12 -19.32
N MET A 115 8.52 -17.05 -20.59
CA MET A 115 8.15 -15.80 -21.25
C MET A 115 6.92 -15.14 -20.61
N GLU A 116 5.84 -15.91 -20.39
CA GLU A 116 4.63 -15.40 -19.73
C GLU A 116 4.92 -14.95 -18.30
N SER A 117 5.72 -15.73 -17.57
CA SER A 117 6.11 -15.43 -16.19
C SER A 117 6.95 -14.15 -16.12
N ALA A 118 7.91 -13.99 -17.02
CA ALA A 118 8.72 -12.78 -17.11
C ALA A 118 7.88 -11.55 -17.45
N LEU A 119 6.93 -11.68 -18.39
CA LEU A 119 6.04 -10.61 -18.82
C LEU A 119 5.07 -10.19 -17.69
N PHE A 120 4.54 -11.15 -16.94
CA PHE A 120 3.76 -10.90 -15.74
C PHE A 120 4.58 -10.18 -14.65
N ILE A 121 5.78 -10.68 -14.33
CA ILE A 121 6.63 -10.11 -13.27
C ILE A 121 7.05 -8.68 -13.63
N ASN A 122 7.47 -8.42 -14.87
CA ASN A 122 7.84 -7.08 -15.33
C ASN A 122 6.65 -6.12 -15.23
N SER A 123 5.47 -6.54 -15.68
CA SER A 123 4.26 -5.72 -15.62
C SER A 123 3.83 -5.45 -14.17
N LEU A 124 3.95 -6.44 -13.29
CA LEU A 124 3.64 -6.26 -11.87
C LEU A 124 4.61 -5.27 -11.23
N GLN A 125 5.90 -5.38 -11.54
CA GLN A 125 6.95 -4.49 -11.07
C GLN A 125 6.66 -3.04 -11.49
N GLU A 126 6.29 -2.79 -12.74
CA GLU A 126 5.93 -1.45 -13.21
C GLU A 126 4.77 -0.82 -12.43
N ILE A 127 3.79 -1.62 -11.99
CA ILE A 127 2.63 -1.14 -11.22
C ILE A 127 3.03 -0.71 -9.81
N ILE A 128 3.90 -1.49 -9.17
CA ILE A 128 4.24 -1.33 -7.74
C ILE A 128 5.46 -0.44 -7.51
N GLU A 129 6.32 -0.27 -8.51
CA GLU A 129 7.45 0.64 -8.45
C GLU A 129 7.01 2.10 -8.30
N PRO A 130 7.90 2.96 -7.74
CA PRO A 130 7.70 4.40 -7.76
C PRO A 130 7.39 4.90 -9.18
N ILE A 131 6.39 5.78 -9.28
CA ILE A 131 5.90 6.27 -10.56
C ILE A 131 7.00 7.04 -11.30
N LYS A 132 7.40 6.51 -12.47
CA LYS A 132 8.35 7.16 -13.38
C LYS A 132 7.59 8.01 -14.40
N ASN A 133 7.46 7.54 -15.64
CA ASN A 133 6.78 8.26 -16.73
C ASN A 133 5.81 7.33 -17.50
N PRO A 134 4.82 6.71 -16.83
CA PRO A 134 3.89 5.80 -17.50
C PRO A 134 2.98 6.59 -18.46
N ARG A 135 2.58 5.97 -19.58
CA ARG A 135 1.68 6.60 -20.58
C ARG A 135 0.26 6.80 -20.04
N TYR A 136 -0.16 5.91 -19.14
CA TYR A 136 -1.44 5.99 -18.44
C TYR A 136 -1.22 5.80 -16.95
N LEU A 137 -2.04 6.47 -16.15
CA LEU A 137 -1.99 6.42 -14.69
C LEU A 137 -3.36 6.07 -14.13
N ILE A 138 -3.42 5.07 -13.26
CA ILE A 138 -4.64 4.74 -12.51
C ILE A 138 -4.66 5.55 -11.22
N VAL A 139 -5.80 6.18 -10.96
CA VAL A 139 -6.08 6.94 -9.75
C VAL A 139 -7.28 6.35 -9.04
N LYS A 140 -7.10 5.89 -7.79
CA LYS A 140 -8.21 5.47 -6.93
C LYS A 140 -9.09 6.68 -6.60
N THR A 141 -10.41 6.50 -6.70
CA THR A 141 -11.38 7.60 -6.57
C THR A 141 -12.08 7.67 -5.21
N ASN A 142 -11.64 6.89 -4.23
CA ASN A 142 -12.31 6.82 -2.93
C ASN A 142 -12.15 8.14 -2.14
N TRP A 143 -13.27 8.80 -1.81
CA TRP A 143 -13.31 10.13 -1.20
C TRP A 143 -12.58 10.17 0.15
N LEU A 144 -12.78 9.14 0.99
CA LEU A 144 -12.07 9.01 2.28
C LEU A 144 -10.55 9.00 2.11
N ARG A 145 -10.02 8.28 1.12
CA ARG A 145 -8.56 8.18 0.91
C ARG A 145 -7.92 9.43 0.31
N ARG A 146 -8.73 10.36 -0.22
CA ARG A 146 -8.24 11.61 -0.83
C ARG A 146 -7.65 12.57 0.21
N ASN A 147 -8.15 12.53 1.45
CA ASN A 147 -7.72 13.42 2.53
C ASN A 147 -6.58 12.83 3.39
N PHE A 148 -6.41 11.51 3.42
CA PHE A 148 -5.46 10.83 4.33
C PHE A 148 -4.07 10.56 3.76
N GLU A 149 -3.65 11.21 2.65
CA GLU A 149 -2.34 10.96 2.02
C GLU A 149 -2.03 9.46 1.78
N ILE A 150 -3.06 8.66 1.48
CA ILE A 150 -2.89 7.23 1.21
C ILE A 150 -2.49 7.04 -0.26
N GLN A 151 -1.64 6.04 -0.55
CA GLN A 151 -1.24 5.75 -1.93
C GLN A 151 -2.46 5.45 -2.81
N ASN A 152 -2.68 6.33 -3.78
CA ASN A 152 -3.85 6.32 -4.65
C ASN A 152 -3.47 6.30 -6.15
N TYR A 153 -2.18 6.23 -6.46
CA TYR A 153 -1.65 6.30 -7.82
C TYR A 153 -0.93 5.00 -8.16
N TYR A 154 -1.20 4.47 -9.34
CA TYR A 154 -0.57 3.27 -9.87
C TYR A 154 -0.23 3.48 -11.35
N SER A 155 0.95 3.04 -11.75
CA SER A 155 1.34 3.03 -13.16
C SER A 155 0.53 1.98 -13.90
N VAL A 156 0.09 2.29 -15.12
CA VAL A 156 -0.35 1.26 -16.06
C VAL A 156 0.90 0.71 -16.74
N PRO A 157 1.13 -0.61 -16.73
CA PRO A 157 2.25 -1.23 -17.44
C PRO A 157 2.29 -0.84 -18.90
N GLU A 158 3.49 -0.75 -19.47
CA GLU A 158 3.68 -0.49 -20.89
C GLU A 158 2.92 -1.49 -21.76
N LEU A 159 2.89 -2.76 -21.33
CA LEU A 159 2.11 -3.85 -21.90
C LEU A 159 0.64 -3.48 -22.22
N PHE A 160 0.00 -2.72 -21.32
CA PHE A 160 -1.38 -2.24 -21.52
C PHE A 160 -1.45 -0.78 -22.00
N GLY A 161 -0.34 -0.07 -21.96
CA GLY A 161 -0.22 1.33 -22.34
C GLY A 161 -0.12 1.57 -23.84
N GLU A 162 0.19 0.55 -24.65
CA GLU A 162 0.31 0.71 -26.12
C GLU A 162 -1.00 1.18 -26.77
N LYS A 163 -2.12 0.56 -26.39
CA LYS A 163 -3.43 0.80 -26.97
C LYS A 163 -4.43 1.18 -25.90
N LYS A 164 -5.25 2.21 -26.17
CA LYS A 164 -6.31 2.65 -25.24
C LYS A 164 -7.25 1.48 -24.88
N LYS A 165 -7.56 0.61 -25.84
CA LYS A 165 -8.39 -0.59 -25.61
C LYS A 165 -7.80 -1.54 -24.57
N HIS A 166 -6.48 -1.79 -24.60
CA HIS A 166 -5.82 -2.65 -23.61
C HIS A 166 -5.88 -2.03 -22.21
N CYS A 167 -5.66 -0.71 -22.15
CA CYS A 167 -5.78 0.05 -20.91
C CYS A 167 -7.20 0.01 -20.31
N GLU A 168 -8.24 0.04 -21.16
CA GLU A 168 -9.64 -0.07 -20.74
C GLU A 168 -9.97 -1.48 -20.20
N VAL A 169 -9.46 -2.53 -20.84
CA VAL A 169 -9.56 -3.92 -20.34
C VAL A 169 -8.87 -4.04 -18.98
N PHE A 170 -7.64 -3.53 -18.84
CA PHE A 170 -6.94 -3.53 -17.56
C PHE A 170 -7.71 -2.77 -16.48
N LEU A 171 -8.28 -1.61 -16.81
CA LEU A 171 -9.10 -0.83 -15.86
C LEU A 171 -10.36 -1.59 -15.42
N LYS A 172 -10.98 -2.39 -16.31
CA LYS A 172 -12.14 -3.23 -15.98
C LYS A 172 -11.77 -4.27 -14.92
N HIS A 173 -10.72 -5.06 -15.13
CA HIS A 173 -10.26 -6.03 -14.14
C HIS A 173 -9.74 -5.37 -12.86
N TRP A 174 -9.07 -4.23 -12.98
CA TRP A 174 -8.63 -3.43 -11.83
C TRP A 174 -9.81 -3.03 -10.93
N LYS A 175 -10.92 -2.55 -11.52
CA LYS A 175 -12.11 -2.19 -10.75
C LYS A 175 -12.71 -3.39 -10.03
N ASN A 176 -12.71 -4.56 -10.65
CA ASN A 176 -13.27 -5.79 -10.08
C ASN A 176 -12.45 -6.29 -8.88
N HIS A 177 -11.11 -6.25 -8.97
CA HIS A 177 -10.24 -6.79 -7.91
C HIS A 177 -9.81 -5.75 -6.87
N VAL A 178 -9.44 -4.56 -7.32
CA VAL A 178 -8.77 -3.53 -6.49
C VAL A 178 -9.75 -2.43 -6.05
N GLY A 179 -10.72 -2.09 -6.89
CA GLY A 179 -11.81 -1.17 -6.59
C GLY A 179 -11.90 0.06 -7.50
N THR A 180 -12.87 0.94 -7.19
CA THR A 180 -13.28 2.07 -8.03
C THR A 180 -12.14 3.05 -8.35
N SER A 181 -11.76 3.07 -9.62
CA SER A 181 -10.60 3.82 -10.10
C SER A 181 -10.86 4.44 -11.47
N LYS A 182 -10.12 5.50 -11.80
CA LYS A 182 -10.13 6.17 -13.11
C LYS A 182 -8.74 6.11 -13.71
N VAL A 183 -8.66 6.04 -15.04
CA VAL A 183 -7.39 6.10 -15.76
C VAL A 183 -7.20 7.46 -16.43
N PHE A 184 -5.99 7.98 -16.40
CA PHE A 184 -5.63 9.26 -16.99
C PHE A 184 -4.46 9.10 -17.94
N TYR A 185 -4.61 9.61 -19.16
CA TYR A 185 -3.52 9.70 -20.12
C TYR A 185 -2.52 10.77 -19.68
N THR A 186 -1.23 10.48 -19.59
CA THR A 186 -0.25 11.40 -18.97
C THR A 186 0.40 12.37 -19.96
N ARG A 187 0.29 12.13 -21.27
CA ARG A 187 1.01 12.93 -22.29
C ARG A 187 0.33 14.25 -22.66
N HIS A 188 -0.81 14.59 -22.05
CA HIS A 188 -1.51 15.88 -22.24
C HIS A 188 -1.45 16.74 -20.98
N LEU A 189 -1.72 18.05 -21.09
CA LEU A 189 -1.49 19.04 -20.03
C LEU A 189 -2.14 18.67 -18.68
N LYS A 190 -3.42 18.27 -18.70
CA LYS A 190 -4.15 17.85 -17.48
C LYS A 190 -3.58 16.54 -16.91
N GLY A 191 -3.19 15.59 -17.76
CA GLY A 191 -2.51 14.36 -17.37
C GLY A 191 -1.14 14.59 -16.73
N ARG A 192 -0.33 15.49 -17.29
CA ARG A 192 1.00 15.84 -16.75
C ARG A 192 0.91 16.41 -15.34
N LYS A 193 -0.09 17.25 -15.06
CA LYS A 193 -0.34 17.77 -13.70
C LYS A 193 -0.61 16.63 -12.70
N ILE A 194 -1.39 15.63 -13.09
CA ILE A 194 -1.68 14.46 -12.26
C ILE A 194 -0.42 13.62 -12.06
N LEU A 195 0.37 13.39 -13.12
CA LEU A 195 1.63 12.66 -13.04
C LEU A 195 2.62 13.33 -12.07
N LEU A 196 2.78 14.66 -12.14
CA LEU A 196 3.64 15.39 -11.20
C LEU A 196 3.18 15.23 -9.76
N LYS A 197 1.87 15.34 -9.50
CA LYS A 197 1.31 15.10 -8.16
C LYS A 197 1.61 13.68 -7.67
N ALA A 198 1.49 12.69 -8.56
CA ALA A 198 1.76 11.29 -8.23
C ALA A 198 3.25 11.05 -7.93
N ARG A 199 4.15 11.67 -8.71
CA ARG A 199 5.61 11.62 -8.47
C ARG A 199 6.00 12.25 -7.14
N MET A 200 5.47 13.43 -6.82
CA MET A 200 5.73 14.09 -5.54
C MET A 200 5.27 13.24 -4.35
N PHE A 201 4.09 12.62 -4.47
CA PHE A 201 3.57 11.70 -3.46
C PHE A 201 4.46 10.47 -3.26
N HIS A 202 5.02 9.92 -4.35
CA HIS A 202 5.96 8.81 -4.24
C HIS A 202 7.30 9.25 -3.70
N LEU A 203 7.83 10.43 -4.03
CA LEU A 203 9.11 10.93 -3.51
C LEU A 203 9.08 11.09 -1.98
N SER A 204 7.97 11.57 -1.40
CA SER A 204 7.81 11.63 0.05
C SER A 204 7.74 10.26 0.73
N ASN A 205 7.37 9.20 -0.02
CA ASN A 205 7.25 7.83 0.46
C ASN A 205 8.43 6.91 0.10
N SER A 206 9.18 7.22 -0.96
CA SER A 206 10.19 6.35 -1.57
C SER A 206 11.49 6.28 -0.80
N PHE A 207 11.66 7.10 0.25
CA PHE A 207 12.83 7.05 1.12
C PHE A 207 12.97 5.74 1.92
N LYS A 208 12.08 4.75 1.78
CA LYS A 208 12.13 3.55 2.61
C LYS A 208 12.40 2.20 1.97
N GLU A 209 11.72 1.70 0.93
CA GLU A 209 11.98 0.31 0.50
C GLU A 209 11.76 0.13 -1.01
N THR A 210 12.72 -0.50 -1.69
CA THR A 210 12.69 -0.79 -3.13
C THR A 210 12.07 -2.16 -3.39
N THR A 211 11.22 -2.25 -4.41
CA THR A 211 10.77 -3.52 -4.98
C THR A 211 11.98 -4.29 -5.50
N LYS A 212 12.10 -5.57 -5.17
CA LYS A 212 13.16 -6.46 -5.68
C LYS A 212 12.52 -7.56 -6.53
N LYS A 213 13.10 -7.80 -7.71
CA LYS A 213 12.77 -8.93 -8.57
C LYS A 213 13.76 -10.06 -8.31
N ALA A 214 13.25 -11.28 -8.17
CA ALA A 214 14.06 -12.49 -8.09
C ALA A 214 13.42 -13.57 -8.96
N VAL A 215 14.24 -14.38 -9.61
CA VAL A 215 13.81 -15.60 -10.31
C VAL A 215 14.11 -16.76 -9.39
N ILE A 216 13.10 -17.57 -9.08
CA ILE A 216 13.26 -18.79 -8.29
C ILE A 216 13.29 -19.94 -9.29
N TRP A 217 14.47 -20.52 -9.51
CA TRP A 217 14.63 -21.75 -10.27
C TRP A 217 14.18 -22.91 -9.38
N ASN A 218 13.28 -23.74 -9.91
CA ASN A 218 12.75 -24.92 -9.25
C ASN A 218 13.08 -26.15 -10.08
#